data_AF-A0A0G0LJW0-F1
#
_entry.id   AF-A0A0G0LJW0-F1
#
_cell.length_a   1.000
_cell.length_b   1.000
_cell.length_c   1.000
_cell.angle_alpha   90.00
_cell.angle_beta   90.00
_cell.angle_gamma   90.00
#
_symmetry.space_group_name_H-M   'P 1'
#
loop_
_entity.id
_entity.type
_entity.pdbx_description
1 polymer ?
#
loop_
_entity_poly.entity_id
_entity_poly.type
_entity_poly.pdbx_seq_one_letter_code
_entity_poly.pdbx_strand_id
1 'polypeptide(L)'
;MTKKFFYLISTISFVIFFALSFTLYQITGASSIKSLVEQMLHREQVIVRSGASSISSFIDLTSRSLLILSSNNIITPKILQDFVDNWSDTPVVGIILTDIQGQIKLTASNAEKLSLGGNVSDRDYFIAASGSPPGTISFGKPFVSRVPGAGQTFKIPVATPLYSNNKFIGVLTVSISIPSLTEKYLEPLKISPRTGIYLFNSNGDVFNGTTQEVVNQNIFHIVDEHPFLGDKIVMPLIRQKLTSNQESKLDIVIPDFSTGKLTRTLIASSPVKLNSSTKWILAITTPIDDALIFISPFVLRNVILLIFTYFSSIALSLFIYNRFLQKR
;
A
#
# COMPACT_ATOMS: atom_id res chain seq x y z
N MET A 1 56.96 38.36 -18.72
CA MET A 1 56.22 37.38 -17.90
C MET A 1 57.09 36.16 -17.62
N THR A 2 57.35 35.84 -16.35
CA THR A 2 58.22 34.71 -15.96
C THR A 2 57.43 33.40 -15.94
N LYS A 3 58.09 32.25 -16.18
CA LYS A 3 57.45 30.91 -16.17
C LYS A 3 56.61 30.69 -14.90
N LYS A 4 57.08 31.20 -13.76
CA LYS A 4 56.39 31.14 -12.45
C LYS A 4 55.00 31.78 -12.47
N PHE A 5 54.83 32.89 -13.20
CA PHE A 5 53.54 33.58 -13.28
C PHE A 5 52.49 32.77 -14.04
N PHE A 6 52.88 32.08 -15.12
CA PHE A 6 51.99 31.20 -15.88
C PHE A 6 51.55 29.98 -15.06
N TYR A 7 52.48 29.37 -14.31
CA TYR A 7 52.16 28.28 -13.40
C TYR A 7 51.14 28.69 -12.33
N LEU A 8 51.31 29.89 -11.75
CA LEU A 8 50.39 30.41 -10.73
C LEU A 8 48.98 30.62 -11.29
N ILE A 9 48.82 31.18 -12.50
CA ILE A 9 47.50 31.34 -13.13
C ILE A 9 46.86 29.99 -13.43
N SER A 10 47.63 29.04 -13.96
CA SER A 10 47.13 27.70 -14.29
C SER A 10 46.67 26.95 -13.03
N THR A 11 47.43 27.00 -11.92
CA THR A 11 47.01 26.37 -10.67
C THR A 11 45.79 27.03 -10.04
N ILE A 12 45.71 28.37 -10.06
CA ILE A 12 44.53 29.09 -9.56
C ILE A 12 43.28 28.72 -10.38
N SER A 13 43.38 28.77 -11.72
CA SER A 13 42.27 28.39 -12.61
C SER A 13 41.82 26.95 -12.38
N PHE A 14 42.77 26.05 -12.12
CA PHE A 14 42.49 24.65 -11.81
C PHE A 14 41.74 24.48 -10.48
N VAL A 15 42.20 25.14 -9.41
CA VAL A 15 41.53 25.08 -8.09
C VAL A 15 40.11 25.62 -8.19
N ILE A 16 39.91 26.73 -8.91
CA ILE A 16 38.57 27.31 -9.14
C ILE A 16 37.69 26.33 -9.92
N PHE A 17 38.19 25.74 -11.01
CA PHE A 17 37.41 24.81 -11.83
C PHE A 17 37.04 23.54 -11.05
N PHE A 18 37.97 23.01 -10.24
CA PHE A 18 37.73 21.87 -9.38
C PHE A 18 36.68 22.19 -8.31
N ALA A 19 36.82 23.32 -7.61
CA ALA A 19 35.85 23.76 -6.61
C ALA A 19 34.46 23.96 -7.21
N LEU A 20 34.37 24.56 -8.40
CA LEU A 20 33.11 24.76 -9.12
C LEU A 20 32.47 23.44 -9.53
N SER A 21 33.26 22.52 -10.10
CA SER A 21 32.80 21.19 -10.53
C SER A 21 32.31 20.36 -9.34
N PHE A 22 33.04 20.39 -8.23
CA PHE A 22 32.65 19.72 -7.00
C PHE A 22 31.35 20.30 -6.42
N THR A 23 31.23 21.63 -6.39
CA THR A 23 30.02 22.30 -5.90
C THR A 23 28.81 21.97 -6.79
N LEU A 24 28.98 22.02 -8.11
CA LEU A 24 27.94 21.62 -9.08
C LEU A 24 27.55 20.15 -8.90
N TYR A 25 28.51 19.25 -8.67
CA TYR A 25 28.23 17.84 -8.40
C TYR A 25 27.38 17.66 -7.13
N GLN A 26 27.70 18.35 -6.04
CA GLN A 26 26.92 18.30 -4.81
C GLN A 26 25.48 18.83 -5.00
N ILE A 27 25.34 19.98 -5.66
CA ILE A 27 24.03 20.61 -5.93
C ILE A 27 23.17 19.73 -6.84
N THR A 28 23.75 19.26 -7.95
CA THR A 28 23.04 18.39 -8.91
C THR A 28 22.70 17.04 -8.30
N GLY A 29 23.61 16.44 -7.52
CA GLY A 29 23.36 15.19 -6.81
C GLY A 29 22.18 15.29 -5.84
N ALA A 30 22.16 16.31 -4.99
CA ALA A 30 21.05 16.56 -4.07
C ALA A 30 19.72 16.79 -4.82
N SER A 31 19.75 17.58 -5.90
CA SER A 31 18.58 17.84 -6.74
C SER A 31 18.08 16.57 -7.44
N SER A 32 18.99 15.71 -7.92
CA SER A 32 18.64 14.44 -8.56
C SER A 32 18.00 13.47 -7.57
N ILE A 33 18.52 13.37 -6.34
CA ILE A 33 17.91 12.55 -5.28
C ILE A 33 16.49 13.04 -4.98
N LYS A 34 16.31 14.35 -4.78
CA LYS A 34 14.98 14.93 -4.52
C LYS A 34 14.02 14.64 -5.67
N SER A 35 14.44 14.89 -6.91
CA SER A 35 13.61 14.63 -8.10
C SER A 35 13.24 13.15 -8.23
N LEU A 36 14.16 12.23 -7.90
CA LEU A 36 13.88 10.80 -7.95
C LEU A 36 12.89 10.39 -6.86
N VAL A 37 13.06 10.87 -5.63
CA VAL A 37 12.11 10.64 -4.54
C VAL A 37 10.72 11.10 -4.94
N GLU A 38 10.61 12.29 -5.54
CA GLU A 38 9.34 12.85 -5.98
C GLU A 38 8.70 12.03 -7.11
N GLN A 39 9.50 11.56 -8.08
CA GLN A 39 9.04 10.67 -9.14
C GLN A 39 8.63 9.29 -8.61
N MET A 40 9.36 8.73 -7.64
CA MET A 40 9.04 7.45 -7.02
C MET A 40 7.71 7.55 -6.26
N LEU A 41 7.56 8.57 -5.41
CA LEU A 41 6.30 8.83 -4.71
C LEU A 41 5.13 9.05 -5.68
N HIS A 42 5.38 9.68 -6.83
CA HIS A 42 4.34 9.82 -7.85
C HIS A 42 3.95 8.46 -8.48
N ARG A 43 4.93 7.62 -8.81
CA ARG A 43 4.68 6.25 -9.31
C ARG A 43 3.93 5.40 -8.30
N GLU A 44 4.37 5.41 -7.05
CA GLU A 44 3.69 4.74 -5.94
C GLU A 44 2.25 5.23 -5.79
N GLN A 45 2.02 6.54 -5.90
CA GLN A 45 0.67 7.12 -5.85
C GLN A 45 -0.22 6.62 -6.99
N VAL A 46 0.32 6.50 -8.20
CA VAL A 46 -0.44 5.96 -9.36
C VAL A 46 -0.76 4.48 -9.15
N ILE A 47 0.20 3.69 -8.68
CA ILE A 47 0.03 2.26 -8.38
C ILE A 47 -1.02 2.06 -7.29
N VAL A 48 -0.90 2.77 -6.16
CA VAL A 48 -1.83 2.64 -5.03
C VAL A 48 -3.23 3.13 -5.38
N ARG A 49 -3.35 4.18 -6.20
CA ARG A 49 -4.64 4.64 -6.74
C ARG A 49 -5.29 3.56 -7.60
N SER A 50 -4.52 2.95 -8.50
CA SER A 50 -4.99 1.86 -9.36
C SER A 50 -5.45 0.67 -8.52
N GLY A 51 -4.62 0.21 -7.58
CA GLY A 51 -4.97 -0.88 -6.66
C GLY A 51 -6.21 -0.58 -5.81
N ALA A 52 -6.31 0.63 -5.25
CA ALA A 52 -7.47 1.05 -4.48
C ALA A 52 -8.75 1.08 -5.34
N SER A 53 -8.65 1.52 -6.60
CA SER A 53 -9.75 1.49 -7.55
C SER A 53 -10.16 0.05 -7.90
N SER A 54 -9.21 -0.86 -8.13
CA SER A 54 -9.50 -2.26 -8.43
C SER A 54 -10.19 -2.97 -7.26
N ILE A 55 -9.74 -2.73 -6.02
CA ILE A 55 -10.40 -3.25 -4.81
C ILE A 55 -11.80 -2.64 -4.66
N SER A 56 -11.94 -1.32 -4.86
CA SER A 56 -13.24 -0.64 -4.80
C SER A 56 -14.23 -1.22 -5.82
N SER A 57 -13.82 -1.43 -7.07
CA SER A 57 -14.65 -2.05 -8.10
C SER A 57 -15.01 -3.49 -7.77
N PHE A 58 -14.06 -4.28 -7.25
CA PHE A 58 -14.34 -5.64 -6.79
C PHE A 58 -15.41 -5.64 -5.69
N ILE A 59 -15.23 -4.83 -4.64
CA ILE A 59 -16.18 -4.72 -3.54
C ILE A 59 -17.56 -4.25 -4.01
N ASP A 60 -17.62 -3.24 -4.89
CA ASP A 60 -18.89 -2.73 -5.45
C ASP A 60 -19.60 -3.81 -6.26
N LEU A 61 -18.89 -4.55 -7.12
CA LEU A 61 -19.47 -5.66 -7.89
C LEU A 61 -19.98 -6.78 -6.98
N THR A 62 -19.18 -7.22 -6.00
CA THR A 62 -19.61 -8.26 -5.04
C THR A 62 -20.82 -7.80 -4.25
N SER A 63 -20.82 -6.54 -3.80
CA SER A 63 -21.93 -5.92 -3.08
C SER A 63 -23.20 -5.87 -3.93
N ARG A 64 -23.12 -5.45 -5.20
CA ARG A 64 -24.28 -5.43 -6.11
C ARG A 64 -24.81 -6.82 -6.40
N SER A 65 -23.94 -7.80 -6.65
CA SER A 65 -24.37 -9.19 -6.84
C SER A 65 -25.05 -9.75 -5.60
N LEU A 66 -24.55 -9.40 -4.40
CA LEU A 66 -25.17 -9.78 -3.14
C LEU A 66 -26.55 -9.13 -2.96
N LEU A 67 -26.70 -7.84 -3.32
CA LEU A 67 -27.99 -7.14 -3.30
C LEU A 67 -28.99 -7.76 -4.27
N ILE A 68 -28.59 -8.08 -5.50
CA ILE A 68 -29.44 -8.77 -6.48
C ILE A 68 -29.92 -10.11 -5.91
N LEU A 69 -29.00 -10.89 -5.34
CA LEU A 69 -29.36 -12.16 -4.73
C LEU A 69 -30.32 -11.99 -3.54
N SER A 70 -30.13 -10.94 -2.73
CA SER A 70 -31.01 -10.64 -1.59
C SER A 70 -32.43 -10.21 -1.97
N SER A 71 -32.62 -9.74 -3.20
CA SER A 71 -33.94 -9.37 -3.74
C SER A 71 -34.77 -10.59 -4.19
N ASN A 72 -34.16 -11.77 -4.29
CA ASN A 72 -34.86 -13.00 -4.64
C ASN A 72 -35.65 -13.54 -3.44
N ASN A 73 -36.95 -13.79 -3.64
CA ASN A 73 -37.84 -14.31 -2.59
C ASN A 73 -37.50 -15.74 -2.15
N ILE A 74 -36.76 -16.51 -2.96
CA ILE A 74 -36.42 -17.91 -2.69
C ILE A 74 -34.92 -18.08 -2.91
N ILE A 75 -34.18 -18.27 -1.82
CA ILE A 75 -32.75 -18.58 -1.84
C ILE A 75 -32.60 -20.08 -1.55
N THR A 76 -32.08 -20.83 -2.52
CA THR A 76 -31.85 -22.28 -2.41
C THR A 76 -30.34 -22.57 -2.29
N PRO A 77 -29.94 -23.76 -1.81
CA PRO A 77 -28.53 -24.17 -1.78
C PRO A 77 -27.86 -24.06 -3.15
N LYS A 78 -28.57 -24.42 -4.23
CA LYS A 78 -28.07 -24.32 -5.60
C LYS A 78 -27.76 -22.88 -5.98
N ILE A 79 -28.65 -21.93 -5.68
CA ILE A 79 -28.43 -20.51 -6.00
C ILE A 79 -27.20 -19.97 -5.25
N LEU A 80 -27.00 -20.38 -3.98
CA LEU A 80 -25.80 -20.00 -3.24
C LEU A 80 -24.53 -20.60 -3.83
N GLN A 81 -24.59 -21.86 -4.29
CA GLN A 81 -23.47 -22.50 -4.95
C GLN A 81 -23.15 -21.83 -6.29
N ASP A 82 -24.16 -21.61 -7.15
CA ASP A 82 -24.01 -20.90 -8.42
C ASP A 82 -23.42 -19.49 -8.20
N PHE A 83 -23.82 -18.78 -7.13
CA PHE A 83 -23.19 -17.53 -6.75
C PHE A 83 -21.69 -17.75 -6.51
N VAL A 84 -21.32 -18.65 -5.61
CA VAL A 84 -19.92 -18.85 -5.21
C VAL A 84 -19.06 -19.35 -6.39
N ASP A 85 -19.59 -20.21 -7.25
CA ASP A 85 -18.92 -20.72 -8.45
C ASP A 85 -18.61 -19.59 -9.46
N ASN A 86 -19.54 -18.63 -9.64
CA ASN A 86 -19.34 -17.46 -10.49
C ASN A 86 -18.25 -16.50 -9.96
N TRP A 87 -17.81 -16.68 -8.71
CA TRP A 87 -16.76 -15.89 -8.08
C TRP A 87 -15.50 -16.72 -7.76
N SER A 88 -15.36 -17.92 -8.33
CA SER A 88 -14.30 -18.90 -8.01
C SER A 88 -12.88 -18.37 -8.16
N ASP A 89 -12.62 -17.55 -9.17
CA ASP A 89 -11.30 -16.95 -9.40
C ASP A 89 -11.05 -15.72 -8.52
N THR A 90 -11.98 -15.32 -7.66
CA THR A 90 -11.90 -14.07 -6.89
C THR A 90 -11.63 -14.33 -5.41
N PRO A 91 -11.37 -13.28 -4.61
CA PRO A 91 -11.23 -13.42 -3.16
C PRO A 91 -12.51 -13.84 -2.41
N VAL A 92 -13.66 -14.02 -3.07
CA VAL A 92 -14.88 -14.53 -2.46
C VAL A 92 -14.72 -16.02 -2.17
N VAL A 93 -14.79 -16.41 -0.90
CA VAL A 93 -14.59 -17.81 -0.48
C VAL A 93 -15.85 -18.53 -0.07
N GLY A 94 -16.94 -17.80 0.19
CA GLY A 94 -18.22 -18.42 0.51
C GLY A 94 -19.31 -17.43 0.84
N ILE A 95 -20.52 -17.95 0.96
CA ILE A 95 -21.73 -17.23 1.29
C ILE A 95 -22.55 -18.03 2.30
N ILE A 96 -23.16 -17.35 3.25
CA ILE A 96 -24.05 -17.94 4.24
C ILE A 96 -25.38 -17.20 4.28
N LEU A 97 -26.45 -17.96 4.47
CA LEU A 97 -27.80 -17.47 4.79
C LEU A 97 -28.10 -17.77 6.24
N THR A 98 -28.51 -16.75 6.98
CA THR A 98 -28.92 -16.86 8.39
C THR A 98 -30.40 -16.54 8.56
N ASP A 99 -31.02 -17.02 9.64
CA ASP A 99 -32.36 -16.60 10.05
C ASP A 99 -32.35 -15.33 10.92
N ILE A 100 -33.52 -14.93 11.41
CA ILE A 100 -33.68 -13.73 12.27
C ILE A 100 -32.93 -13.85 13.61
N GLN A 101 -32.59 -15.06 14.06
CA GLN A 101 -31.79 -15.31 15.26
C GLN A 101 -30.30 -15.48 14.96
N GLY A 102 -29.87 -15.27 13.72
CA GLY A 102 -28.48 -15.43 13.29
C GLY A 102 -28.02 -16.89 13.19
N GLN A 103 -28.94 -17.85 13.15
CA GLN A 103 -28.62 -19.26 12.94
C GLN A 103 -28.38 -19.51 11.45
N ILE A 104 -27.25 -20.14 11.12
CA ILE A 104 -26.90 -20.48 9.74
C ILE A 104 -27.83 -21.57 9.21
N LYS A 105 -28.61 -21.24 8.17
CA LYS A 105 -29.53 -22.15 7.49
C LYS A 105 -28.95 -22.77 6.25
N LEU A 106 -28.28 -21.97 5.42
CA LEU A 106 -27.65 -22.42 4.18
C LEU A 106 -26.24 -21.86 4.06
N THR A 107 -25.38 -22.59 3.36
CA THR A 107 -23.99 -22.22 3.12
C THR A 107 -23.53 -22.72 1.76
N ALA A 108 -22.65 -21.98 1.09
CA ALA A 108 -21.88 -22.45 -0.05
C ALA A 108 -20.44 -21.88 0.02
N SER A 109 -19.46 -22.64 -0.46
CA SER A 109 -18.04 -22.25 -0.44
C SER A 109 -17.24 -23.01 -1.49
N ASN A 110 -16.23 -22.35 -2.05
CA ASN A 110 -15.25 -22.96 -2.97
C ASN A 110 -14.08 -23.63 -2.24
N ALA A 111 -13.81 -23.22 -1.00
CA ALA A 111 -12.62 -23.65 -0.28
C ALA A 111 -12.91 -24.91 0.55
N GLU A 112 -14.05 -24.99 1.23
CA GLU A 112 -14.31 -26.05 2.21
C GLU A 112 -15.82 -26.28 2.45
N LYS A 113 -16.18 -27.45 2.99
CA LYS A 113 -17.56 -27.73 3.44
C LYS A 113 -17.86 -26.95 4.73
N LEU A 114 -18.54 -25.82 4.57
CA LEU A 114 -19.09 -25.06 5.69
C LEU A 114 -20.14 -25.89 6.45
N SER A 115 -20.00 -25.98 7.77
CA SER A 115 -20.96 -26.72 8.60
C SER A 115 -22.18 -25.87 8.97
N LEU A 116 -23.38 -26.46 8.90
CA LEU A 116 -24.64 -25.84 9.30
C LEU A 116 -24.78 -25.74 10.82
N GLY A 117 -25.68 -24.86 11.30
CA GLY A 117 -26.07 -24.79 12.72
C GLY A 117 -25.19 -23.90 13.61
N GLY A 118 -24.19 -23.22 13.06
CA GLY A 118 -23.49 -22.14 13.77
C GLY A 118 -24.39 -20.92 13.97
N ASN A 119 -24.16 -20.18 15.06
CA ASN A 119 -24.82 -18.91 15.33
C ASN A 119 -23.82 -17.75 15.16
N VAL A 120 -24.24 -16.71 14.44
CA VAL A 120 -23.44 -15.49 14.18
C VAL A 120 -24.14 -14.20 14.62
N SER A 121 -25.18 -14.30 15.47
CA SER A 121 -25.94 -13.15 15.98
C SER A 121 -25.12 -12.19 16.82
N ASP A 122 -24.04 -12.67 17.44
CA ASP A 122 -23.08 -11.85 18.19
C ASP A 122 -22.10 -11.09 17.29
N ARG A 123 -22.08 -11.38 15.98
CA ARG A 123 -21.14 -10.78 15.04
C ARG A 123 -21.58 -9.39 14.62
N ASP A 124 -20.61 -8.49 14.53
CA ASP A 124 -20.80 -7.10 14.16
C ASP A 124 -21.49 -6.93 12.80
N TYR A 125 -21.13 -7.72 11.78
CA TYR A 125 -21.77 -7.68 10.48
C TYR A 125 -23.24 -8.12 10.52
N PHE A 126 -23.60 -9.07 11.38
CA PHE A 126 -24.98 -9.51 11.53
C PHE A 126 -25.80 -8.45 12.26
N ILE A 127 -25.27 -7.91 13.36
CA ILE A 127 -25.91 -6.83 14.13
C ILE A 127 -26.12 -5.61 13.24
N ALA A 128 -25.10 -5.21 12.45
CA ALA A 128 -25.19 -4.10 11.52
C ALA A 128 -26.23 -4.34 10.41
N ALA A 129 -26.19 -5.51 9.76
CA ALA A 129 -27.12 -5.82 8.69
C ALA A 129 -28.57 -5.94 9.18
N SER A 130 -28.80 -6.64 10.30
CA SER A 130 -30.15 -6.83 10.87
C SER A 130 -30.83 -5.54 11.29
N GLY A 131 -30.06 -4.53 11.73
CA GLY A 131 -30.56 -3.20 12.03
C GLY A 131 -30.75 -2.28 10.82
N SER A 132 -30.41 -2.73 9.60
CA SER A 132 -30.38 -1.89 8.41
C SER A 132 -31.62 -2.08 7.50
N PRO A 133 -32.03 -1.04 6.74
CA PRO A 133 -33.09 -1.14 5.74
C PRO A 133 -32.77 -2.15 4.62
N PRO A 134 -33.79 -2.64 3.88
CA PRO A 134 -33.58 -3.42 2.66
C PRO A 134 -32.69 -2.67 1.66
N GLY A 135 -31.85 -3.40 0.92
CA GLY A 135 -30.99 -2.81 -0.11
C GLY A 135 -29.70 -2.17 0.42
N THR A 136 -29.35 -2.39 1.68
CA THR A 136 -28.14 -1.84 2.30
C THR A 136 -27.04 -2.89 2.44
N ILE A 137 -25.77 -2.44 2.37
CA ILE A 137 -24.60 -3.28 2.59
C ILE A 137 -23.88 -2.85 3.86
N SER A 138 -23.59 -3.84 4.70
CA SER A 138 -22.78 -3.71 5.90
C SER A 138 -21.47 -4.46 5.75
N PHE A 139 -20.38 -3.85 6.23
CA PHE A 139 -19.05 -4.46 6.28
C PHE A 139 -18.72 -4.72 7.74
N GLY A 140 -18.33 -5.96 8.08
CA GLY A 140 -17.82 -6.26 9.42
C GLY A 140 -16.30 -6.15 9.50
N LYS A 141 -15.80 -6.23 10.73
CA LYS A 141 -14.37 -6.32 11.02
C LYS A 141 -13.80 -7.65 10.51
N PRO A 142 -12.49 -7.70 10.18
CA PRO A 142 -11.82 -8.95 9.94
C PRO A 142 -12.04 -9.93 11.08
N PHE A 143 -12.32 -11.18 10.74
CA PHE A 143 -12.48 -12.24 11.72
C PHE A 143 -11.94 -13.55 11.20
N VAL A 144 -11.53 -14.42 12.10
CA VAL A 144 -11.34 -15.84 11.79
C VAL A 144 -12.70 -16.52 11.88
N SER A 145 -13.07 -17.26 10.83
CA SER A 145 -14.37 -17.92 10.76
C SER A 145 -14.54 -18.93 11.89
N ARG A 146 -15.69 -18.87 12.58
CA ARG A 146 -16.11 -19.90 13.55
C ARG A 146 -16.84 -21.07 12.88
N VAL A 147 -17.12 -20.96 11.59
CA VAL A 147 -17.79 -22.05 10.85
C VAL A 147 -16.79 -23.20 10.74
N PRO A 148 -17.10 -24.39 11.28
CA PRO A 148 -16.21 -25.54 11.16
C PRO A 148 -15.93 -25.87 9.69
N GLY A 149 -14.65 -26.10 9.37
CA GLY A 149 -14.19 -26.26 7.99
C GLY A 149 -14.26 -24.98 7.19
N ALA A 150 -13.90 -23.82 7.76
CA ALA A 150 -13.79 -22.55 7.04
C ALA A 150 -12.36 -21.99 7.06
N GLY A 151 -11.38 -22.80 7.46
CA GLY A 151 -9.98 -22.42 7.59
C GLY A 151 -9.72 -21.44 8.74
N GLN A 152 -8.45 -21.33 9.15
CA GLN A 152 -8.00 -20.35 10.14
C GLN A 152 -7.50 -19.05 9.48
N THR A 153 -8.13 -18.65 8.36
CA THR A 153 -7.74 -17.44 7.64
C THR A 153 -8.66 -16.27 8.01
N PHE A 154 -8.09 -15.07 8.04
CA PHE A 154 -8.87 -13.85 8.25
C PHE A 154 -9.76 -13.57 7.04
N LYS A 155 -11.01 -13.24 7.32
CA LYS A 155 -12.03 -12.93 6.32
C LYS A 155 -12.70 -11.60 6.64
N ILE A 156 -13.13 -10.90 5.58
CA ILE A 156 -13.94 -9.70 5.68
C ILE A 156 -15.38 -10.06 5.28
N PRO A 157 -16.37 -9.91 6.17
CA PRO A 157 -17.75 -10.21 5.87
C PRO A 157 -18.42 -8.99 5.21
N VAL A 158 -19.14 -9.25 4.12
CA VAL A 158 -20.04 -8.30 3.45
C VAL A 158 -21.45 -8.83 3.58
N ALA A 159 -22.31 -8.09 4.28
CA ALA A 159 -23.62 -8.56 4.69
C ALA A 159 -24.75 -7.64 4.20
N THR A 160 -25.90 -8.23 3.87
CA THR A 160 -27.13 -7.52 3.52
C THR A 160 -28.32 -8.15 4.25
N PRO A 161 -29.27 -7.35 4.76
CA PRO A 161 -30.48 -7.91 5.35
C PRO A 161 -31.43 -8.44 4.27
N LEU A 162 -32.15 -9.50 4.65
CA LEU A 162 -33.21 -10.09 3.84
C LEU A 162 -34.56 -9.73 4.42
N TYR A 163 -35.48 -9.36 3.53
CA TYR A 163 -36.85 -9.01 3.88
C TYR A 163 -37.83 -9.80 3.02
N SER A 164 -38.92 -10.25 3.61
CA SER A 164 -40.08 -10.82 2.91
C SER A 164 -41.33 -10.13 3.42
N ASN A 165 -42.14 -9.57 2.51
CA ASN A 165 -43.34 -8.80 2.86
C ASN A 165 -43.06 -7.73 3.93
N ASN A 166 -41.96 -6.98 3.76
CA ASN A 166 -41.49 -5.94 4.68
C ASN A 166 -41.13 -6.42 6.10
N LYS A 167 -40.97 -7.73 6.31
CA LYS A 167 -40.47 -8.31 7.56
C LYS A 167 -39.05 -8.81 7.37
N PHE A 168 -38.17 -8.47 8.30
CA PHE A 168 -36.82 -9.02 8.35
C PHE A 168 -36.89 -10.53 8.54
N ILE A 169 -36.20 -11.30 7.69
CA ILE A 169 -36.18 -12.76 7.73
C ILE A 169 -34.79 -13.36 7.95
N GLY A 170 -33.74 -12.52 7.96
CA GLY A 170 -32.37 -12.96 8.21
C GLY A 170 -31.34 -12.15 7.44
N VAL A 171 -30.10 -12.64 7.40
CA VAL A 171 -28.96 -11.94 6.75
C VAL A 171 -28.27 -12.87 5.77
N LEU A 172 -27.95 -12.32 4.60
CA LEU A 172 -27.09 -12.95 3.61
C LEU A 172 -25.69 -12.34 3.74
N THR A 173 -24.67 -13.18 3.95
CA THR A 173 -23.30 -12.73 4.18
C THR A 173 -22.32 -13.43 3.26
N VAL A 174 -21.54 -12.67 2.51
CA VAL A 174 -20.40 -13.14 1.73
C VAL A 174 -19.13 -12.96 2.55
N SER A 175 -18.23 -13.94 2.48
CA SER A 175 -16.92 -13.89 3.10
C SER A 175 -15.84 -13.68 2.04
N ILE A 176 -15.04 -12.63 2.22
CA ILE A 176 -13.87 -12.30 1.38
C ILE A 176 -12.61 -12.73 2.12
N SER A 177 -11.78 -13.57 1.52
CA SER A 177 -10.50 -14.01 2.06
C SER A 177 -9.47 -12.89 1.97
N ILE A 178 -8.89 -12.48 3.10
CA ILE A 178 -7.79 -11.51 3.11
C ILE A 178 -6.55 -12.07 2.41
N PRO A 179 -6.13 -13.33 2.63
CA PRO A 179 -5.01 -13.91 1.87
C PRO A 179 -5.22 -13.86 0.35
N SER A 180 -6.41 -14.24 -0.13
CA SER A 180 -6.71 -14.24 -1.57
C SER A 180 -6.83 -12.83 -2.14
N LEU A 181 -7.37 -11.88 -1.36
CA LEU A 181 -7.37 -10.46 -1.70
C LEU A 181 -5.93 -9.93 -1.82
N THR A 182 -5.06 -10.34 -0.90
CA THR A 182 -3.66 -9.94 -0.87
C THR A 182 -2.91 -10.46 -2.07
N GLU A 183 -2.98 -11.76 -2.32
CA GLU A 183 -2.33 -12.41 -3.47
C GLU A 183 -2.80 -11.81 -4.80
N LYS A 184 -4.11 -11.61 -4.98
CA LYS A 184 -4.67 -11.20 -6.27
C LYS A 184 -4.59 -9.69 -6.53
N TYR A 185 -4.70 -8.85 -5.50
CA TYR A 185 -4.82 -7.39 -5.68
C TYR A 185 -3.70 -6.58 -5.02
N LEU A 186 -3.07 -7.10 -3.95
CA LEU A 186 -2.07 -6.35 -3.21
C LEU A 186 -0.65 -6.71 -3.66
N GLU A 187 -0.28 -7.99 -3.67
CA GLU A 187 1.06 -8.45 -4.08
C GLU A 187 1.52 -7.90 -5.45
N PRO A 188 0.66 -7.79 -6.49
CA PRO A 188 1.05 -7.20 -7.76
C PRO A 188 1.43 -5.71 -7.71
N LEU A 189 1.12 -5.02 -6.61
CA LEU A 189 1.46 -3.60 -6.41
C LEU A 189 2.89 -3.41 -5.87
N LYS A 190 3.58 -4.49 -5.48
CA LYS A 190 4.96 -4.38 -4.98
C LYS A 190 5.90 -3.91 -6.08
N ILE A 191 6.72 -2.92 -5.74
CA ILE A 191 7.75 -2.36 -6.63
C ILE A 191 9.08 -3.09 -6.40
N SER A 192 9.35 -3.46 -5.15
CA SER A 192 10.49 -4.26 -4.72
C SER A 192 10.04 -5.33 -3.70
N PRO A 193 10.88 -6.33 -3.39
CA PRO A 193 10.61 -7.29 -2.33
C PRO A 193 10.41 -6.66 -0.94
N ARG A 194 10.94 -5.45 -0.71
CA ARG A 194 10.80 -4.71 0.56
C ARG A 194 9.65 -3.70 0.53
N THR A 195 8.88 -3.64 -0.56
CA THR A 195 7.66 -2.84 -0.60
C THR A 195 6.64 -3.43 0.37
N GLY A 196 6.33 -2.67 1.42
CA GLY A 196 5.24 -2.97 2.34
C GLY A 196 3.91 -2.51 1.77
N ILE A 197 2.87 -3.33 1.92
CA ILE A 197 1.52 -2.99 1.49
C ILE A 197 0.59 -3.13 2.67
N TYR A 198 -0.09 -2.05 3.00
CA TYR A 198 -0.98 -1.99 4.13
C TYR A 198 -2.39 -1.65 3.66
N LEU A 199 -3.35 -2.43 4.14
CA LEU A 199 -4.76 -2.12 4.01
C LEU A 199 -5.31 -1.95 5.41
N PHE A 200 -5.93 -0.83 5.71
CA PHE A 200 -6.50 -0.56 7.03
C PHE A 200 -7.79 0.24 6.93
N ASN A 201 -8.60 0.23 7.99
CA ASN A 201 -9.79 1.08 8.06
C ASN A 201 -9.45 2.51 8.55
N SER A 202 -10.47 3.37 8.56
CA SER A 202 -10.35 4.76 9.06
C SER A 202 -9.89 4.90 10.51
N ASN A 203 -10.02 3.84 11.32
CA ASN A 203 -9.60 3.84 12.73
C ASN A 203 -8.13 3.38 12.91
N GLY A 204 -7.50 2.89 11.84
CA GLY A 204 -6.15 2.35 11.88
C GLY A 204 -6.07 0.84 12.15
N ASP A 205 -7.19 0.11 12.10
CA ASP A 205 -7.18 -1.34 12.22
C ASP A 205 -6.65 -1.95 10.92
N VAL A 206 -5.60 -2.77 11.02
CA VAL A 206 -4.87 -3.31 9.88
C VAL A 206 -5.50 -4.62 9.41
N PHE A 207 -5.83 -4.68 8.13
CA PHE A 207 -6.37 -5.86 7.45
C PHE A 207 -5.29 -6.62 6.71
N ASN A 208 -4.35 -5.92 6.11
CA ASN A 208 -3.15 -6.49 5.50
C ASN A 208 -1.92 -5.70 5.95
N GLY A 209 -0.83 -6.41 6.22
CA GLY A 209 0.45 -5.82 6.61
C GLY A 209 1.62 -6.69 6.19
N THR A 210 2.84 -6.23 6.48
CA THR A 210 4.10 -6.94 6.14
C THR A 210 4.34 -8.19 6.96
N THR A 211 3.76 -8.27 8.17
CA THR A 211 3.83 -9.44 9.05
C THR A 211 2.43 -9.81 9.55
N GLN A 212 2.24 -11.09 9.88
CA GLN A 212 0.96 -11.57 10.43
C GLN A 212 0.65 -10.95 11.80
N GLU A 213 1.67 -10.55 12.56
CA GLU A 213 1.52 -9.95 13.88
C GLU A 213 0.78 -8.61 13.84
N VAL A 214 0.95 -7.85 12.75
CA VAL A 214 0.31 -6.53 12.57
C VAL A 214 -1.15 -6.68 12.09
N VAL A 215 -1.51 -7.82 11.50
CA VAL A 215 -2.88 -8.05 11.00
C VAL A 215 -3.85 -8.13 12.18
N ASN A 216 -5.00 -7.46 12.04
CA ASN A 216 -6.05 -7.33 13.04
C ASN A 216 -5.63 -6.56 14.31
N GLN A 217 -4.53 -5.83 14.25
CA GLN A 217 -4.13 -4.87 15.28
C GLN A 217 -4.38 -3.43 14.83
N ASN A 218 -4.47 -2.52 15.79
CA ASN A 218 -4.54 -1.09 15.51
C ASN A 218 -3.13 -0.51 15.42
N ILE A 219 -2.78 0.10 14.28
CA ILE A 219 -1.42 0.61 14.04
C ILE A 219 -0.96 1.64 15.08
N PHE A 220 -1.88 2.41 15.65
CA PHE A 220 -1.55 3.39 16.68
C PHE A 220 -1.22 2.73 18.00
N HIS A 221 -1.94 1.66 18.36
CA HIS A 221 -1.67 0.88 19.57
C HIS A 221 -0.30 0.19 19.50
N ILE A 222 0.06 -0.39 18.34
CA ILE A 222 1.36 -1.03 18.13
C ILE A 222 2.50 -0.04 18.42
N VAL A 223 2.37 1.19 17.92
CA VAL A 223 3.38 2.24 18.12
C VAL A 223 3.36 2.77 19.55
N ASP A 224 2.20 2.85 20.20
CA ASP A 224 2.10 3.23 21.62
C ASP A 224 2.81 2.20 22.54
N GLU A 225 2.71 0.90 22.21
CA GLU A 225 3.43 -0.17 22.93
C GLU A 225 4.94 -0.18 22.62
N HIS A 226 5.32 0.20 21.40
CA HIS A 226 6.71 0.20 20.92
C HIS A 226 7.10 1.56 20.34
N PRO A 227 7.25 2.60 21.18
CA PRO A 227 7.53 3.95 20.71
C PRO A 227 8.91 4.04 20.06
N PHE A 228 9.05 4.95 19.11
CA PHE A 228 10.30 5.20 18.40
C PHE A 228 10.62 6.70 18.37
N LEU A 229 11.89 7.04 18.09
CA LEU A 229 12.31 8.43 18.03
C LEU A 229 11.54 9.20 16.95
N GLY A 230 10.72 10.17 17.35
CA GLY A 230 9.91 11.01 16.45
C GLY A 230 8.47 10.55 16.24
N ASP A 231 8.04 9.47 16.91
CA ASP A 231 6.65 8.98 16.95
C ASP A 231 5.62 10.09 17.21
N LYS A 232 5.87 10.98 18.18
CA LYS A 232 4.99 12.10 18.55
C LYS A 232 4.80 13.14 17.45
N ILE A 233 5.66 13.15 16.43
CA ILE A 233 5.57 14.04 15.27
C ILE A 233 4.96 13.27 14.08
N VAL A 234 5.43 12.05 13.86
CA VAL A 234 5.06 11.24 12.70
C VAL A 234 3.66 10.64 12.83
N MET A 235 3.30 10.09 13.98
CA MET A 235 2.02 9.40 14.16
C MET A 235 0.80 10.32 14.04
N PRO A 236 0.81 11.57 14.57
CA PRO A 236 -0.26 12.53 14.31
C PRO A 236 -0.41 12.85 12.82
N LEU A 237 0.70 12.97 12.08
CA LEU A 237 0.66 13.21 10.64
C LEU A 237 0.06 12.01 9.89
N ILE A 238 0.48 10.78 10.23
CA ILE A 238 -0.10 9.56 9.66
C ILE A 238 -1.60 9.54 9.98
N ARG A 239 -1.99 9.71 11.25
CA ARG A 239 -3.40 9.74 11.66
C ARG A 239 -4.21 10.77 10.87
N GLN A 240 -3.70 11.99 10.72
CA GLN A 240 -4.34 13.02 9.92
C GLN A 240 -4.56 12.54 8.47
N LYS A 241 -3.54 11.93 7.84
CA LYS A 241 -3.65 11.39 6.48
C LYS A 241 -4.60 10.20 6.40
N LEU A 242 -4.63 9.31 7.39
CA LEU A 242 -5.57 8.17 7.43
C LEU A 242 -7.02 8.63 7.64
N THR A 243 -7.22 9.77 8.29
CA THR A 243 -8.57 10.35 8.41
C THR A 243 -8.97 11.18 7.18
N SER A 244 -8.00 11.53 6.32
CA SER A 244 -8.26 12.33 5.12
C SER A 244 -8.84 11.45 4.00
N ASN A 245 -9.91 11.91 3.35
CA ASN A 245 -10.50 11.23 2.19
C ASN A 245 -9.71 11.46 0.90
N GLN A 246 -8.43 11.76 1.02
CA GLN A 246 -7.59 12.20 -0.08
C GLN A 246 -6.37 11.31 -0.16
N GLU A 247 -5.85 11.21 -1.37
CA GLU A 247 -4.56 10.61 -1.61
C GLU A 247 -3.46 11.38 -0.87
N SER A 248 -2.43 10.66 -0.44
CA SER A 248 -1.32 11.29 0.27
C SER A 248 0.01 10.68 -0.08
N LYS A 249 1.03 11.53 -0.10
CA LYS A 249 2.43 11.17 -0.27
C LYS A 249 3.19 11.66 0.96
N LEU A 250 3.96 10.80 1.58
CA LEU A 250 4.79 11.11 2.73
C LEU A 250 6.21 10.60 2.50
N ASP A 251 7.18 11.38 2.97
CA ASP A 251 8.59 11.02 3.03
C ASP A 251 9.00 11.22 4.48
N ILE A 252 9.07 10.12 5.24
CA ILE A 252 9.20 10.14 6.69
C ILE A 252 10.19 9.08 7.15
N VAL A 253 10.69 9.22 8.37
CA VAL A 253 11.55 8.21 9.00
C VAL A 253 10.70 7.41 9.97
N ILE A 254 10.56 6.11 9.72
CA ILE A 254 9.80 5.17 10.55
C ILE A 254 10.59 3.87 10.76
N PRO A 255 10.33 3.13 11.85
CA PRO A 255 10.93 1.81 12.03
C PRO A 255 10.44 0.86 10.93
N ASP A 256 11.37 0.15 10.31
CA ASP A 256 11.04 -1.01 9.49
C ASP A 256 10.58 -2.12 10.45
N PHE A 257 9.30 -2.50 10.40
CA PHE A 257 8.72 -3.50 11.30
C PHE A 257 9.42 -4.87 11.24
N SER A 258 10.17 -5.17 10.17
CA SER A 258 10.94 -6.41 10.07
C SER A 258 12.29 -6.37 10.79
N THR A 259 12.90 -5.18 10.92
CA THR A 259 14.27 -5.03 11.47
C THR A 259 14.34 -4.16 12.73
N GLY A 260 13.28 -3.43 13.05
CA GLY A 260 13.23 -2.42 14.11
C GLY A 260 14.08 -1.17 13.85
N LYS A 261 14.81 -1.10 12.72
CA LYS A 261 15.69 0.04 12.41
C LYS A 261 14.89 1.20 11.83
N LEU A 262 15.22 2.41 12.25
CA LEU A 262 14.69 3.62 11.62
C LEU A 262 15.21 3.72 10.19
N THR A 263 14.28 3.75 9.25
CA THR A 263 14.56 3.90 7.83
C THR A 263 13.76 5.05 7.27
N ARG A 264 14.33 5.79 6.33
CA ARG A 264 13.57 6.78 5.57
C ARG A 264 12.70 6.04 4.56
N THR A 265 11.40 6.22 4.66
CA THR A 265 10.39 5.46 3.94
C THR A 265 9.50 6.41 3.16
N LEU A 266 9.30 6.07 1.89
CA LEU A 266 8.33 6.70 1.01
C LEU A 266 7.00 6.01 1.20
N ILE A 267 5.93 6.78 1.43
CA ILE A 267 4.59 6.26 1.62
C ILE A 267 3.65 6.96 0.66
N ALA A 268 2.96 6.18 -0.15
CA ALA A 268 1.82 6.66 -0.93
C ALA A 268 0.55 5.95 -0.46
N SER A 269 -0.55 6.69 -0.35
CA SER A 269 -1.83 6.12 0.05
C SER A 269 -2.99 6.60 -0.82
N SER A 270 -4.00 5.75 -0.94
CA SER A 270 -5.25 6.04 -1.63
C SER A 270 -6.45 5.46 -0.89
N PRO A 271 -7.57 6.19 -0.77
CA PRO A 271 -8.79 5.66 -0.19
C PRO A 271 -9.43 4.60 -1.10
N VAL A 272 -9.88 3.51 -0.50
CA VAL A 272 -10.74 2.50 -1.12
C VAL A 272 -12.18 2.84 -0.76
N LYS A 273 -12.97 3.23 -1.75
CA LYS A 273 -14.38 3.58 -1.56
C LYS A 273 -15.22 2.31 -1.51
N LEU A 274 -15.88 2.05 -0.37
CA LEU A 274 -16.75 0.89 -0.20
C LEU A 274 -18.22 1.31 -0.27
N ASN A 275 -18.57 2.35 0.49
CA ASN A 275 -19.87 3.02 0.47
C ASN A 275 -19.65 4.48 0.93
N SER A 276 -20.74 5.22 1.20
CA SER A 276 -20.66 6.63 1.59
C SER A 276 -20.03 6.88 2.98
N SER A 277 -20.00 5.88 3.88
CA SER A 277 -19.61 6.05 5.29
C SER A 277 -18.35 5.26 5.67
N THR A 278 -18.19 4.03 5.16
CA THR A 278 -17.08 3.11 5.42
C THR A 278 -15.98 3.28 4.38
N LYS A 279 -14.76 3.45 4.88
CA LYS A 279 -13.58 3.71 4.05
C LYS A 279 -12.43 2.84 4.53
N TRP A 280 -11.77 2.19 3.57
CA TRP A 280 -10.45 1.64 3.80
C TRP A 280 -9.43 2.53 3.12
N ILE A 281 -8.18 2.35 3.51
CA ILE A 281 -7.05 3.04 2.93
C ILE A 281 -6.03 1.99 2.58
N LEU A 282 -5.63 2.04 1.33
CA LEU A 282 -4.51 1.28 0.82
C LEU A 282 -3.28 2.17 0.87
N ALA A 283 -2.21 1.69 1.48
CA ALA A 283 -0.92 2.36 1.52
C ALA A 283 0.18 1.43 1.03
N ILE A 284 1.11 2.00 0.28
CA ILE A 284 2.34 1.36 -0.15
C ILE A 284 3.49 2.08 0.53
N THR A 285 4.42 1.32 1.09
CA THR A 285 5.62 1.84 1.75
C THR A 285 6.86 1.26 1.09
N THR A 286 7.80 2.11 0.68
CA THR A 286 9.08 1.66 0.12
C THR A 286 10.24 2.33 0.84
N PRO A 287 11.23 1.57 1.34
CA PRO A 287 12.47 2.16 1.87
C PRO A 287 13.16 3.00 0.80
N ILE A 288 13.66 4.19 1.14
CA ILE A 288 14.31 5.08 0.17
C ILE A 288 15.51 4.41 -0.50
N ASP A 289 16.22 3.53 0.20
CA ASP A 289 17.40 2.82 -0.32
C ASP A 289 17.06 2.05 -1.60
N ASP A 290 15.87 1.44 -1.67
CA ASP A 290 15.40 0.72 -2.85
C ASP A 290 15.18 1.67 -4.04
N ALA A 291 14.74 2.90 -3.78
CA ALA A 291 14.63 3.93 -4.80
C ALA A 291 16.01 4.45 -5.24
N LEU A 292 16.96 4.57 -4.31
CA LEU A 292 18.31 5.06 -4.57
C LEU A 292 19.16 4.07 -5.38
N ILE A 293 18.85 2.77 -5.37
CA ILE A 293 19.52 1.79 -6.25
C ILE A 293 19.45 2.22 -7.72
N PHE A 294 18.34 2.84 -8.14
CA PHE A 294 18.17 3.34 -9.50
C PHE A 294 18.99 4.62 -9.80
N ILE A 295 19.49 5.32 -8.78
CA ILE A 295 20.39 6.49 -8.94
C ILE A 295 21.84 6.06 -9.17
N SER A 296 22.26 4.92 -8.64
CA SER A 296 23.66 4.48 -8.69
C SER A 296 24.30 4.54 -10.08
N PRO A 297 23.65 4.10 -11.18
CA PRO A 297 24.22 4.23 -12.52
C PRO A 297 24.42 5.69 -12.98
N PHE A 298 23.51 6.59 -12.59
CA PHE A 298 23.59 8.01 -12.90
C PHE A 298 24.75 8.67 -12.16
N VAL A 299 24.89 8.38 -10.86
CA VAL A 299 26.01 8.89 -10.05
C VAL A 299 27.34 8.39 -10.60
N LEU A 300 27.45 7.09 -10.91
CA LEU A 300 28.67 6.52 -11.49
C LEU A 300 29.03 7.19 -12.82
N ARG A 301 28.06 7.38 -13.71
CA ARG A 301 28.28 8.07 -14.99
C ARG A 301 28.78 9.50 -14.79
N ASN A 302 28.20 10.25 -13.85
CA ASN A 302 28.64 11.62 -13.57
C ASN A 302 30.04 11.67 -12.96
N VAL A 303 30.39 10.73 -12.08
CA VAL A 303 31.74 10.59 -11.54
C VAL A 303 32.75 10.29 -12.66
N ILE A 304 32.42 9.38 -13.58
CA ILE A 304 33.26 9.09 -14.75
C ILE A 304 33.46 10.35 -15.62
N LEU A 305 32.40 11.12 -15.87
CA LEU A 305 32.48 12.37 -16.63
C LEU A 305 33.34 13.42 -15.92
N LEU A 306 33.26 13.51 -14.58
CA LEU A 306 34.11 14.40 -13.78
C LEU A 306 35.58 13.98 -13.85
N ILE A 307 35.88 12.69 -13.76
CA ILE A 307 37.24 12.16 -13.91
C ILE A 307 37.77 12.44 -15.32
N PHE A 308 36.94 12.25 -16.35
CA PHE A 308 37.32 12.49 -17.74
C PHE A 308 37.59 13.97 -18.03
N THR A 309 36.73 14.87 -17.53
CA THR A 309 36.93 16.32 -17.64
C THR A 309 38.15 16.78 -16.86
N TYR A 310 38.40 16.19 -15.68
CA TYR A 310 39.62 16.40 -14.90
C TYR A 310 40.89 16.04 -15.71
N PHE A 311 40.99 14.82 -16.24
CA PHE A 311 42.16 14.40 -17.02
C PHE A 311 42.34 15.22 -18.31
N SER A 312 41.23 15.59 -18.96
CA SER A 312 41.24 16.43 -20.17
C SER A 312 41.77 17.84 -19.87
N SER A 313 41.42 18.43 -18.72
CA SER A 313 41.92 19.73 -18.28
C SER A 313 43.43 19.72 -18.01
N ILE A 314 43.96 18.64 -17.42
CA ILE A 314 45.39 18.44 -17.18
C ILE A 314 46.13 18.27 -18.51
N ALA A 315 45.62 17.42 -19.40
CA ALA A 315 46.23 17.19 -20.71
C ALA A 315 46.31 18.48 -21.54
N LEU A 316 45.24 19.29 -21.54
CA LEU A 316 45.22 20.58 -22.23
C LEU A 316 46.23 21.56 -21.61
N SER A 317 46.31 21.62 -20.28
CA SER A 317 47.27 22.49 -19.58
C SER A 317 48.72 22.11 -19.91
N LEU A 318 49.04 20.81 -19.93
CA LEU A 318 50.34 20.29 -20.33
C LEU A 318 50.65 20.58 -21.81
N PHE A 319 49.66 20.44 -22.69
CA PHE A 319 49.81 20.74 -24.12
C PHE A 319 50.13 22.22 -24.37
N ILE A 320 49.39 23.13 -23.74
CA ILE A 320 49.63 24.59 -23.84
C ILE A 320 51.02 24.93 -23.31
N TYR A 321 51.43 24.33 -22.19
CA TYR A 321 52.76 24.51 -21.62
C TYR A 321 53.88 24.10 -22.59
N ASN A 322 53.76 22.92 -23.21
CA ASN A 322 54.77 22.40 -24.14
C ASN A 322 54.88 23.29 -25.40
N ARG A 323 53.75 23.72 -25.96
CA ARG A 323 53.69 24.65 -27.09
C ARG A 323 54.37 26.00 -26.78
N PHE A 324 54.28 26.49 -25.55
CA PHE A 324 54.93 27.73 -25.14
C PHE A 324 56.44 27.58 -24.99
N LEU A 325 56.93 26.40 -24.55
CA LEU A 325 58.36 26.11 -24.47
C LEU A 325 59.02 26.07 -25.84
N GLN A 326 58.38 25.50 -26.86
CA GLN A 326 58.94 25.38 -28.21
C GLN A 326 59.07 26.70 -28.98
N LYS A 327 58.34 27.76 -28.57
CA LYS A 327 58.41 29.09 -29.21
C LYS A 327 59.50 30.00 -28.61
N ARG A 328 60.23 29.53 -27.60
CA ARG A 328 61.39 30.22 -27.02
C ARG A 328 62.67 29.51 -27.41
#